data_AF-A0A6G7ZF25-F1
#
_entry.id   AF-A0A6G7ZF25-F1
#
_cell.length_a   1.000
_cell.length_b   1.000
_cell.length_c   1.000
_cell.angle_alpha   90.00
_cell.angle_beta   90.00
_cell.angle_gamma   90.00
#
_symmetry.space_group_name_H-M   'P 1'
#
loop_
_entity.id
_entity.type
_entity.pdbx_description
1 polymer ?
#
loop_
_entity_poly.entity_id
_entity_poly.type
_entity_poly.pdbx_seq_one_letter_code
_entity_poly.pdbx_strand_id
1 'polypeptide(L)'
;MPLPAPIVIEHRSDLPVLLSIPHSGRTYPDWLVDSAVSGLRSLVGLEDPLVDRLAWRAISAGHGAVIATAARAAIDCNRAPTKSTLTW
;
A
#
# COMPACT_ATOMS: atom_id res chain seq x y z
N MET A 1 -14.08 11.05 3.10
CA MET A 1 -14.11 9.67 3.64
C MET A 1 -12.74 9.33 4.20
N PRO A 2 -12.62 8.65 5.36
CA PRO A 2 -11.33 8.19 5.86
C PRO A 2 -10.68 7.18 4.91
N LEU A 3 -9.35 7.09 4.95
CA LEU A 3 -8.63 6.06 4.20
C LEU A 3 -8.91 4.67 4.80
N PRO A 4 -9.00 3.62 3.98
CA PRO A 4 -9.23 2.27 4.48
C PRO A 4 -8.04 1.79 5.33
N ALA A 5 -8.35 0.99 6.35
CA ALA A 5 -7.35 0.29 7.13
C ALA A 5 -6.59 -0.74 6.27
N PRO A 6 -5.31 -1.01 6.57
CA PRO A 6 -4.60 -2.10 5.92
C PRO A 6 -5.23 -3.45 6.27
N ILE A 7 -5.03 -4.44 5.40
CA ILE A 7 -5.31 -5.83 5.71
C ILE A 7 -4.17 -6.35 6.58
N VAL A 8 -4.51 -6.97 7.70
CA VAL A 8 -3.56 -7.64 8.59
C VAL A 8 -3.80 -9.13 8.53
N ILE A 9 -2.76 -9.87 8.19
CA ILE A 9 -2.75 -11.33 8.14
C ILE A 9 -1.94 -11.82 9.33
N GLU A 10 -2.62 -12.58 10.19
CA GLU A 10 -2.04 -13.21 11.38
C GLU A 10 -0.86 -14.11 11.03
N HIS A 11 0.19 -14.01 11.85
CA HIS A 11 1.39 -14.82 11.73
C HIS A 11 1.19 -16.21 12.33
N ARG A 12 1.50 -17.26 11.57
CA ARG A 12 1.33 -18.67 11.99
C ARG A 12 2.53 -19.57 11.70
N SER A 13 3.61 -19.04 11.13
CA SER A 13 4.82 -19.81 10.82
C SER A 13 5.84 -19.77 11.96
N ASP A 14 6.72 -20.77 12.04
CA ASP A 14 7.81 -20.77 13.04
C ASP A 14 8.98 -19.83 12.68
N LEU A 15 9.01 -19.28 11.46
CA LEU A 15 10.03 -18.33 11.03
C LEU A 15 9.61 -16.89 11.38
N PRO A 16 10.49 -16.05 11.94
CA PRO A 16 10.16 -14.67 12.36
C PRO A 16 10.12 -13.69 11.17
N VAL A 17 9.28 -13.99 10.18
CA VAL A 17 9.13 -13.20 8.95
C VAL A 17 7.75 -12.53 8.91
N LEU A 18 7.76 -11.21 8.76
CA LEU A 18 6.59 -10.38 8.52
C LEU A 18 6.75 -9.65 7.18
N LEU A 19 5.75 -9.75 6.31
CA LEU A 19 5.72 -9.04 5.04
C LEU A 19 5.06 -7.67 5.19
N SER A 20 5.70 -6.62 4.67
CA SER A 20 5.10 -5.30 4.54
C SER A 20 4.88 -5.00 3.06
N ILE A 21 3.63 -4.72 2.67
CA ILE A 21 3.23 -4.40 1.30
C ILE A 21 2.57 -3.02 1.29
N PRO A 22 3.35 -1.92 1.34
CA PRO A 22 2.83 -0.57 1.57
C PRO A 22 2.26 0.10 0.32
N HIS A 23 2.54 -0.42 -0.88
CA HIS A 23 2.30 0.29 -2.15
C HIS A 23 1.35 -0.44 -3.12
N SER A 24 0.73 -1.55 -2.71
CA SER A 24 -0.24 -2.30 -3.53
C SER A 24 -1.67 -1.76 -3.46
N GLY A 25 -1.92 -0.75 -2.63
CA GLY A 25 -3.26 -0.21 -2.38
C GLY A 25 -3.79 0.56 -3.60
N ARG A 26 -5.08 0.36 -3.89
CA ARG A 26 -5.78 0.90 -5.08
C ARG A 26 -7.05 1.66 -4.73
N THR A 27 -7.27 1.92 -3.44
CA THR A 27 -8.39 2.74 -2.98
C THR A 27 -7.97 4.19 -3.03
N TYR A 28 -8.58 4.91 -3.98
CA TYR A 28 -8.39 6.34 -4.17
C TYR A 28 -9.62 7.07 -3.61
N PRO A 29 -9.46 7.95 -2.61
CA PRO A 29 -10.58 8.77 -2.17
C PRO A 29 -10.87 9.88 -3.19
N ASP A 30 -12.15 10.25 -3.33
CA ASP A 30 -12.60 11.23 -4.35
C ASP A 30 -11.81 12.55 -4.28
N TRP A 31 -11.57 13.06 -3.07
CA TRP A 31 -10.81 14.30 -2.86
C TRP A 31 -9.41 14.27 -3.49
N LEU A 32 -8.78 13.09 -3.56
CA LEU A 32 -7.46 12.94 -4.16
C LEU A 32 -7.56 12.91 -5.68
N VAL A 33 -8.55 12.19 -6.20
CA VAL A 33 -8.80 12.09 -7.65
C VAL A 33 -9.16 13.45 -8.21
N ASP A 34 -10.03 14.21 -7.52
CA ASP A 34 -10.46 15.54 -7.92
C ASP A 34 -9.32 16.57 -7.89
N SER A 35 -8.33 16.38 -7.02
CA SER A 35 -7.16 17.25 -6.90
C SER A 35 -6.03 16.91 -7.89
N ALA A 36 -6.11 15.77 -8.56
CA ALA A 36 -5.03 15.29 -9.42
C ALA A 36 -5.11 15.91 -10.82
N VAL A 37 -3.96 16.35 -11.36
CA VAL A 37 -3.84 17.05 -12.65
C VAL A 37 -4.54 16.31 -13.81
N SER A 38 -4.45 14.99 -13.82
CA SER A 38 -5.10 14.12 -14.82
C SER A 38 -6.03 13.09 -14.17
N GLY A 39 -6.61 13.45 -13.03
CA GLY A 39 -7.44 12.55 -12.23
C GLY A 39 -6.73 11.24 -11.87
N LEU A 40 -7.47 10.13 -11.92
CA LEU A 40 -6.96 8.80 -11.59
C LEU A 40 -5.76 8.39 -12.47
N ARG A 41 -5.70 8.82 -13.74
CA ARG A 41 -4.62 8.44 -14.66
C ARG A 41 -3.24 8.88 -14.17
N SER A 42 -3.14 10.04 -13.53
CA SER A 42 -1.90 10.52 -12.93
C SER A 42 -1.50 9.76 -11.64
N LEU A 43 -2.44 9.02 -11.03
CA LEU A 43 -2.23 8.38 -9.74
C LEU A 43 -1.87 6.89 -9.84
N VAL A 44 -2.38 6.18 -10.85
CA VAL A 44 -2.14 4.73 -11.04
C VAL A 44 -0.66 4.42 -11.22
N GLY A 45 0.10 5.30 -11.90
CA GLY A 45 1.54 5.12 -12.10
C GLY A 45 2.39 5.21 -10.83
N LEU A 46 1.79 5.60 -9.70
CA LEU A 46 2.47 5.66 -8.41
C LEU A 46 2.37 4.32 -7.65
N GLU A 47 1.50 3.39 -8.05
CA GLU A 47 1.35 2.09 -7.38
C GLU A 47 2.54 1.16 -7.62
N ASP A 48 2.69 0.17 -6.74
CA ASP A 48 3.42 -1.07 -7.02
C ASP A 48 2.39 -2.18 -7.33
N PRO A 49 1.87 -2.26 -8.58
CA PRO A 49 0.72 -3.09 -8.87
C PRO A 49 1.02 -4.58 -8.70
N LEU A 50 0.10 -5.27 -8.05
CA LEU A 50 0.00 -6.74 -7.93
C LEU A 50 1.02 -7.36 -6.97
N VAL A 51 1.80 -6.56 -6.25
CA VAL A 51 2.74 -7.07 -5.23
C VAL A 51 2.02 -7.81 -4.10
N ASP A 52 0.80 -7.38 -3.76
CA ASP A 52 -0.13 -8.09 -2.88
C ASP A 52 -0.37 -9.55 -3.34
N ARG A 53 -0.47 -9.76 -4.66
CA ARG A 53 -0.62 -11.10 -5.22
C ARG A 53 0.67 -11.89 -5.22
N LEU A 54 1.84 -11.26 -5.38
CA LEU A 54 3.12 -11.96 -5.35
C LEU A 54 3.41 -12.62 -3.99
N ALA A 55 2.88 -12.05 -2.90
CA ALA A 55 3.04 -12.55 -1.53
C ALA A 55 2.28 -13.85 -1.24
N TRP A 56 1.43 -14.34 -2.15
CA TRP A 56 0.50 -15.45 -1.88
C TRP A 56 1.16 -16.72 -1.33
N ARG A 57 2.34 -17.11 -1.84
CA ARG A 57 3.05 -18.32 -1.37
C ARG A 57 3.51 -18.18 0.07
N ALA A 58 4.05 -17.04 0.42
CA ALA A 58 4.55 -16.76 1.76
C ALA A 58 3.39 -16.69 2.77
N ILE A 59 2.29 -16.03 2.40
CA ILE A 59 1.05 -16.00 3.20
C ILE A 59 0.49 -17.42 3.36
N SER A 60 0.48 -18.22 2.28
CA SER A 60 0.02 -19.62 2.32
C SER A 60 0.90 -20.50 3.21
N ALA A 61 2.19 -20.19 3.31
CA ALA A 61 3.14 -20.84 4.21
C ALA A 61 3.02 -20.37 5.68
N GLY A 62 2.08 -19.46 5.99
CA GLY A 62 1.82 -18.99 7.35
C GLY A 62 2.58 -17.74 7.76
N HIS A 63 3.36 -17.10 6.87
CA HIS A 63 3.99 -15.83 7.18
C HIS A 63 2.93 -14.73 7.34
N GLY A 64 3.16 -13.82 8.29
CA GLY A 64 2.26 -12.71 8.54
C GLY A 64 2.43 -11.64 7.48
N ALA A 65 1.42 -10.79 7.29
CA ALA A 65 1.53 -9.68 6.35
C ALA A 65 0.71 -8.46 6.79
N VAL A 66 1.21 -7.27 6.48
CA VAL A 66 0.45 -6.01 6.52
C VAL A 66 0.40 -5.45 5.11
N ILE A 67 -0.82 -5.31 4.57
CA ILE A 67 -1.05 -4.93 3.17
C ILE A 67 -1.85 -3.64 3.12
N ALA A 68 -1.27 -2.59 2.56
CA ALA A 68 -1.96 -1.32 2.38
C ALA A 68 -3.07 -1.45 1.32
N THR A 69 -4.25 -0.94 1.66
CA THR A 69 -5.43 -0.88 0.77
C THR A 69 -5.63 0.52 0.20
N ALA A 70 -5.23 1.55 0.95
CA ALA A 70 -5.15 2.94 0.51
C ALA A 70 -3.99 3.10 -0.49
N ALA A 71 -4.22 3.86 -1.57
CA ALA A 71 -3.16 4.15 -2.52
C ALA A 71 -2.07 5.04 -1.89
N ARG A 72 -0.79 4.78 -2.20
CA ARG A 72 0.34 5.55 -1.63
C ARG A 72 0.28 7.04 -1.94
N ALA A 73 -0.41 7.41 -3.02
CA ALA A 73 -0.65 8.79 -3.42
C ALA A 73 -1.50 9.56 -2.40
N ALA A 74 -2.33 8.87 -1.62
CA ALA A 74 -3.06 9.46 -0.50
C ALA A 74 -2.19 9.53 0.76
N ILE A 75 -1.46 8.45 1.06
CA ILE A 75 -0.50 8.36 2.17
C ILE A 75 0.58 7.33 1.87
N ASP A 76 1.84 7.74 1.90
CA ASP A 76 2.96 6.82 1.71
C ASP A 76 3.45 6.30 3.06
N CYS A 77 2.98 5.12 3.46
CA CYS A 77 3.40 4.46 4.70
C CYS A 77 4.87 3.99 4.71
N ASN A 78 5.57 4.09 3.57
CA ASN A 78 7.01 3.86 3.46
C ASN A 78 7.80 5.18 3.47
N ARG A 79 7.18 6.30 3.85
CA ARG A 79 7.83 7.61 4.01
C ARG A 79 7.69 8.14 5.43
N ALA A 80 8.76 8.74 5.93
CA ALA A 80 8.70 9.51 7.16
C ALA A 80 7.88 10.81 6.95
N PRO A 81 7.13 11.30 7.96
CA PRO A 81 6.32 12.52 7.84
C PRO A 81 7.12 13.77 7.51
N THR A 82 8.40 13.81 7.87
CA THR A 82 9.30 14.95 7.66
C THR A 82 9.91 14.99 6.26
N LYS A 83 9.74 13.93 5.46
CA LYS A 83 10.34 13.85 4.13
C LYS A 83 9.34 14.35 3.10
N SER A 84 9.50 15.59 2.63
CA SER A 84 8.77 16.08 1.45
C SER A 84 9.21 15.30 0.21
N THR A 85 8.29 14.95 -0.68
CA THR A 85 8.55 14.15 -1.89
C THR A 85 9.09 15.01 -3.04
N LEU A 86 9.66 16.18 -2.72
CA LEU A 86 10.16 17.17 -3.69
C LEU A 86 11.68 17.31 -3.61
N THR A 87 12.41 16.21 -3.62
CA THR A 87 13.83 16.18 -3.95
C THR A 87 14.15 14.78 -4.45
N TRP A 88 14.44 14.69 -5.75
CA TRP A 88 15.08 13.54 -6.38
C TRP A 88 16.54 13.48 -5.92
#